data_AF-A0A3D0YVR9-F1
#
_entry.id   AF-A0A3D0YVR9-F1
#
_cell.length_a   1.000
_cell.length_b   1.000
_cell.length_c   1.000
_cell.angle_alpha   90.00
_cell.angle_beta   90.00
_cell.angle_gamma   90.00
#
_symmetry.space_group_name_H-M   'P 1'
#
loop_
_entity.id
_entity.type
_entity.pdbx_description
1 polymer ?
#
loop_
_entity_poly.entity_id
_entity_poly.type
_entity_poly.pdbx_seq_one_letter_code
_entity_poly.pdbx_strand_id
1 'polypeptide(L)'
;MPKKIVLYDLRKWDYPRRRGDVFRSLQVFKCPVCGALSNLVIMGGHPGYGVRVICPSSSACWHHELEFNIKKLKLTENEPVKLHSAIGELRIQCREKVKSDLVGEYDLSLKRTMTNTFSTDRNNRDCTHDILTMMFLGSLK
;
A
#
# COMPACT_ATOMS: atom_id res chain seq x y z
N MET A 1 -17.38 14.69 -23.14
CA MET A 1 -16.65 13.59 -23.82
C MET A 1 -15.82 12.84 -22.79
N PRO A 2 -15.90 11.50 -22.69
CA PRO A 2 -15.04 10.75 -21.77
C PRO A 2 -13.57 10.93 -22.18
N LYS A 3 -12.71 11.33 -21.23
CA LYS A 3 -11.26 11.39 -21.49
C LYS A 3 -10.77 9.99 -21.82
N LYS A 4 -10.15 9.81 -22.98
CA LYS A 4 -9.47 8.55 -23.34
C LYS A 4 -8.29 8.36 -22.38
N ILE A 5 -8.37 7.34 -21.54
CA ILE A 5 -7.28 6.97 -20.63
C ILE A 5 -6.22 6.22 -21.44
N VAL A 6 -4.98 6.69 -21.43
CA VAL A 6 -3.83 5.99 -22.01
C VAL A 6 -3.25 5.06 -20.94
N LEU A 7 -3.08 3.78 -21.28
CA LEU A 7 -2.49 2.77 -20.42
C LEU A 7 -1.10 2.42 -20.92
N TYR A 8 -0.15 2.31 -19.99
CA TYR A 8 1.26 2.05 -20.30
C TYR A 8 1.69 0.65 -19.86
N ASP A 9 2.47 -0.04 -20.69
CA ASP A 9 3.11 -1.30 -20.30
C ASP A 9 4.43 -1.00 -19.60
N LEU A 10 4.52 -1.23 -18.29
CA LEU A 10 5.78 -0.94 -17.58
C LEU A 10 6.96 -1.80 -18.09
N ARG A 11 6.72 -2.86 -18.87
CA ARG A 11 7.80 -3.69 -19.49
C ARG A 11 8.48 -2.96 -20.65
N LYS A 12 7.78 -2.04 -21.29
CA LYS A 12 8.20 -1.43 -22.56
C LYS A 12 8.97 -0.12 -22.38
N TRP A 13 9.10 0.39 -21.15
CA TRP A 13 9.81 1.64 -20.82
C TRP A 13 9.36 2.85 -21.69
N ASP A 14 8.12 2.80 -22.18
CA ASP A 14 7.46 3.77 -23.07
C ASP A 14 6.49 4.71 -22.32
N TYR A 15 6.60 4.74 -20.99
CA TYR A 15 5.82 5.56 -20.09
C TYR A 15 6.44 6.96 -19.87
N PRO A 16 5.67 7.92 -19.29
CA PRO A 16 6.18 9.25 -18.98
C PRO A 16 7.46 9.18 -18.16
N ARG A 17 8.40 10.10 -18.40
CA ARG A 17 9.76 10.03 -17.83
C ARG A 17 10.05 11.15 -16.85
N ARG A 18 9.15 12.14 -16.69
CA ARG A 18 9.39 13.26 -15.79
C ARG A 18 8.99 12.85 -14.38
N ARG A 19 9.81 13.24 -13.40
CA ARG A 19 9.48 13.09 -11.99
C ARG A 19 8.15 13.79 -11.69
N GLY A 20 7.29 13.12 -10.92
CA GLY A 20 5.99 13.63 -10.53
C GLY A 20 4.88 13.30 -11.54
N ASP A 21 5.22 12.79 -12.73
CA ASP A 21 4.20 12.35 -13.69
C ASP A 21 3.39 11.21 -13.09
N VAL A 22 2.06 11.36 -13.12
CA VAL A 22 1.10 10.34 -12.69
C VAL A 22 0.44 9.75 -13.93
N PHE A 23 0.45 8.42 -14.05
CA PHE A 23 -0.12 7.71 -15.20
C PHE A 23 -0.74 6.38 -14.77
N ARG A 24 -1.54 5.77 -15.65
CA ARG A 24 -2.11 4.44 -15.43
C ARG A 24 -1.36 3.40 -16.23
N SER A 25 -0.97 2.31 -15.58
CA SER A 25 -0.34 1.18 -16.26
C SER A 25 -1.36 0.14 -16.70
N LEU A 26 -0.97 -0.75 -17.63
CA LEU A 26 -1.72 -1.96 -17.96
C LEU A 26 -1.71 -2.97 -16.80
N GLN A 27 -0.76 -2.84 -15.87
CA GLN A 27 -0.61 -3.73 -14.74
C GLN A 27 -1.48 -3.28 -13.55
N VAL A 28 -2.18 -4.22 -12.93
CA VAL A 28 -2.97 -3.99 -11.72
C VAL A 28 -2.16 -4.40 -10.50
N PHE A 29 -2.18 -3.57 -9.48
CA PHE A 29 -1.46 -3.76 -8.23
C PHE A 29 -2.43 -3.84 -7.06
N LYS A 30 -2.11 -4.72 -6.12
CA LYS A 30 -2.81 -4.84 -4.85
C LYS A 30 -1.97 -4.22 -3.74
N CYS A 31 -2.55 -3.29 -2.99
CA CYS A 31 -1.93 -2.72 -1.80
C CYS A 31 -1.65 -3.83 -0.78
N PRO A 32 -0.40 -3.97 -0.28
CA PRO A 32 -0.05 -4.98 0.72
C PRO A 32 -0.60 -4.65 2.12
N VAL A 33 -1.11 -3.44 2.36
CA VAL A 33 -1.70 -3.04 3.65
C VAL A 33 -3.21 -3.32 3.62
N CYS A 34 -3.97 -2.54 2.85
CA CYS A 34 -5.43 -2.61 2.84
C CYS A 34 -6.03 -3.52 1.75
N GLY A 35 -5.24 -4.01 0.80
CA GLY A 35 -5.73 -4.85 -0.30
C GLY A 35 -6.44 -4.11 -1.44
N ALA A 36 -6.47 -2.77 -1.44
CA ALA A 36 -7.01 -1.98 -2.54
C ALA A 36 -6.33 -2.31 -3.88
N LEU A 37 -7.12 -2.32 -4.96
CA LEU A 37 -6.62 -2.53 -6.33
C LEU A 37 -6.46 -1.19 -7.04
N SER A 38 -5.30 -1.00 -7.68
CA SER A 38 -4.92 0.21 -8.40
C SER A 38 -3.98 -0.11 -9.56
N ASN A 39 -4.12 0.61 -10.67
CA ASN A 39 -3.09 0.69 -11.70
C ASN A 39 -2.47 2.08 -11.81
N LEU A 40 -2.71 2.94 -10.82
CA LEU A 40 -2.17 4.28 -10.75
C LEU A 40 -0.73 4.26 -10.27
N VAL A 41 0.12 4.94 -11.02
CA VAL A 41 1.56 4.92 -10.86
C VAL A 41 2.11 6.34 -10.93
N ILE A 42 3.15 6.62 -10.15
CA ILE A 42 3.90 7.88 -10.19
C ILE A 42 5.37 7.64 -10.54
N MET A 43 5.89 8.50 -11.41
CA MET A 43 7.32 8.56 -11.72
C MET A 43 8.09 9.20 -10.57
N GLY A 44 8.78 8.37 -9.80
CA GLY A 44 9.85 8.70 -8.87
C GLY A 44 9.70 9.99 -8.07
N GLY A 45 8.99 9.95 -6.94
CA GLY A 45 8.79 11.11 -6.06
C GLY A 45 10.07 11.71 -5.44
N HIS A 46 11.15 10.93 -5.27
CA HIS A 46 12.44 11.36 -4.71
C HIS A 46 13.63 10.86 -5.59
N PRO A 47 14.79 11.55 -5.67
CA PRO A 47 15.97 11.07 -6.42
C PRO A 47 16.32 9.61 -6.19
N GLY A 48 16.53 8.86 -7.28
CA GLY A 48 16.93 7.46 -7.26
C GLY A 48 15.80 6.44 -7.08
N TYR A 49 14.58 6.87 -6.72
CA TYR A 49 13.45 5.96 -6.61
C TYR A 49 12.68 5.96 -7.92
N GLY A 50 12.64 4.82 -8.62
CA GLY A 50 11.98 4.67 -9.92
C GLY A 50 10.44 4.74 -9.87
N VAL A 51 9.78 3.94 -10.69
CA VAL A 51 8.31 3.85 -10.80
C VAL A 51 7.69 3.40 -9.47
N ARG A 52 6.64 4.07 -8.97
CA ARG A 52 5.97 3.75 -7.69
C ARG A 52 4.46 3.61 -7.85
N VAL A 53 3.89 2.59 -7.24
CA VAL A 53 2.43 2.36 -7.21
C VAL A 53 1.82 3.18 -6.08
N ILE A 54 0.70 3.85 -6.35
CA ILE A 54 -0.05 4.60 -5.34
C ILE A 54 -1.25 3.77 -4.87
N CYS A 55 -1.27 3.44 -3.59
CA CYS A 55 -2.50 2.95 -2.96
C CYS A 55 -3.49 4.13 -2.87
N PRO A 56 -4.73 4.00 -3.39
CA PRO A 56 -5.73 5.07 -3.35
C PRO A 56 -6.12 5.49 -1.93
N SER A 57 -5.88 4.64 -0.93
CA SER A 57 -6.12 4.92 0.49
C SER A 57 -4.88 5.39 1.24
N SER A 58 -3.74 5.61 0.56
CA SER A 58 -2.46 5.89 1.25
C SER A 58 -2.42 7.20 2.00
N SER A 59 -3.30 8.16 1.70
CA SER A 59 -3.39 9.43 2.43
C SER A 59 -4.34 9.36 3.64
N ALA A 60 -5.06 8.25 3.81
CA ALA A 60 -6.07 8.13 4.86
C ALA A 60 -5.42 7.72 6.20
N CYS A 61 -5.80 8.42 7.27
CA CYS A 61 -5.30 8.16 8.63
C CYS A 61 -5.49 6.68 9.06
N TRP A 62 -6.67 6.10 8.82
CA TRP A 62 -6.95 4.69 9.14
C TRP A 62 -6.02 3.71 8.42
N HIS A 63 -5.51 4.07 7.25
CA HIS A 63 -4.59 3.22 6.48
C HIS A 63 -3.22 3.16 7.15
N HIS A 64 -2.74 4.27 7.70
CA HIS A 64 -1.49 4.31 8.46
C HIS A 64 -1.59 3.52 9.76
N GLU A 65 -2.73 3.61 10.46
CA GLU A 65 -3.00 2.80 11.66
C GLU A 65 -3.00 1.30 11.34
N LEU A 66 -3.67 0.91 10.24
CA LEU A 66 -3.64 -0.48 9.76
C LEU A 66 -2.21 -0.94 9.42
N GLU A 67 -1.42 -0.10 8.75
CA GLU A 67 -0.02 -0.41 8.45
C GLU A 67 0.81 -0.60 9.72
N PHE A 68 0.63 0.27 10.72
CA PHE A 68 1.31 0.18 12.00
C PHE A 68 0.97 -1.13 12.73
N ASN A 69 -0.32 -1.47 12.82
CA ASN A 69 -0.76 -2.71 13.47
C ASN A 69 -0.23 -3.95 12.75
N ILE A 70 -0.20 -3.96 11.41
CA ILE A 70 0.40 -5.04 10.63
C ILE A 70 1.92 -5.14 10.90
N LYS A 71 2.65 -4.02 11.00
CA LYS A 71 4.08 -4.03 11.34
C LYS A 71 4.31 -4.60 12.74
N LYS A 72 3.52 -4.19 13.72
CA LYS A 72 3.59 -4.71 15.09
C LYS A 72 3.35 -6.23 15.13
N LEU A 73 2.33 -6.72 14.41
CA LEU A 73 2.07 -8.16 14.29
C LEU A 73 3.26 -8.91 13.69
N LYS A 74 3.87 -8.38 12.61
CA LYS A 74 5.05 -9.00 11.99
C LYS A 74 6.28 -9.09 12.91
N LEU A 75 6.37 -8.24 13.92
CA LEU A 75 7.46 -8.25 14.91
C LEU A 75 7.19 -9.19 16.08
N THR A 76 5.92 -9.53 16.33
CA THR A 76 5.50 -10.27 17.53
C THR A 76 5.02 -11.69 17.23
N GLU A 77 4.47 -11.92 16.03
CA GLU A 77 3.98 -13.21 15.58
C GLU A 77 4.95 -13.83 14.57
N ASN A 78 5.56 -14.95 14.96
CA ASN A 78 6.54 -15.68 14.17
C ASN A 78 5.92 -16.82 13.37
N GLU A 79 4.70 -17.23 13.70
CA GLU A 79 4.00 -18.30 13.00
C GLU A 79 3.29 -17.76 11.75
N PRO A 80 3.67 -18.17 10.52
CA PRO A 80 3.16 -17.57 9.30
C PRO A 80 1.64 -17.68 9.15
N VAL A 81 1.06 -18.80 9.57
CA VAL A 81 -0.38 -19.05 9.47
C VAL A 81 -1.16 -18.10 10.38
N LYS A 82 -0.73 -17.95 11.64
CA LYS A 82 -1.35 -17.03 12.61
C LYS A 82 -1.17 -15.58 12.18
N LEU A 83 0.02 -15.21 11.72
CA LEU A 83 0.29 -13.88 11.18
C LEU A 83 -0.64 -13.55 10.01
N HIS A 84 -0.82 -14.50 9.08
CA HIS A 84 -1.73 -14.32 7.95
C HIS A 84 -3.19 -14.15 8.39
N SER A 85 -3.65 -14.94 9.37
CA SER A 85 -5.01 -14.82 9.92
C SER A 85 -5.23 -13.47 10.59
N ALA A 86 -4.33 -13.07 11.50
CA ALA A 86 -4.44 -11.81 12.24
C ALA A 86 -4.41 -10.58 11.32
N ILE A 87 -3.54 -10.58 10.29
CA ILE A 87 -3.55 -9.53 9.26
C ILE A 87 -4.88 -9.54 8.48
N GLY A 88 -5.43 -10.72 8.22
CA GLY A 88 -6.73 -10.88 7.57
C GLY A 88 -7.86 -10.21 8.36
N GLU A 89 -7.91 -10.44 9.67
CA GLU A 89 -8.90 -9.85 10.57
C GLU A 89 -8.82 -8.33 10.60
N LEU A 90 -7.61 -7.75 10.73
CA LEU A 90 -7.42 -6.30 10.68
C LEU A 90 -7.93 -5.69 9.36
N ARG A 91 -7.70 -6.38 8.24
CA ARG A 91 -8.21 -5.93 6.93
C ARG A 91 -9.72 -6.04 6.82
N ILE A 92 -10.35 -7.06 7.41
CA ILE A 92 -11.81 -7.21 7.44
C ILE A 92 -12.44 -6.01 8.15
N GLN A 93 -11.88 -5.59 9.30
CA GLN A 93 -12.37 -4.43 10.06
C GLN A 93 -12.33 -3.12 9.25
N CYS A 94 -11.39 -3.00 8.31
CA CYS A 94 -11.24 -1.80 7.47
C CYS A 94 -11.91 -1.93 6.09
N ARG A 95 -12.52 -3.07 5.76
CA ARG A 95 -12.95 -3.40 4.38
C ARG A 95 -13.86 -2.34 3.77
N GLU A 96 -14.82 -1.83 4.54
CA GLU A 96 -15.78 -0.82 4.06
C GLU A 96 -15.13 0.54 3.77
N LYS A 97 -13.97 0.81 4.38
CA LYS A 97 -13.20 2.05 4.17
C LYS A 97 -12.28 1.97 2.95
N VAL A 98 -12.00 0.76 2.45
CA VAL A 98 -11.11 0.54 1.31
C VAL A 98 -11.78 1.02 0.03
N LYS A 99 -11.14 1.99 -0.64
CA LYS A 99 -11.55 2.44 -1.97
C LYS A 99 -10.56 1.93 -3.00
N SER A 100 -10.96 0.98 -3.84
CA SER A 100 -10.20 0.61 -5.03
C SER A 100 -10.58 1.54 -6.18
N ASP A 101 -9.62 1.95 -6.99
CA ASP A 101 -9.87 2.69 -8.24
C ASP A 101 -10.15 1.76 -9.42
N LEU A 102 -10.08 0.45 -9.19
CA LEU A 102 -10.42 -0.61 -10.13
C LEU A 102 -11.39 -1.62 -9.49
N VAL A 103 -12.23 -2.24 -10.32
CA VAL A 103 -13.13 -3.34 -9.96
C VAL A 103 -12.61 -4.63 -10.62
N GLY A 104 -12.71 -5.77 -9.94
CA GLY A 104 -12.30 -7.09 -10.45
C GLY A 104 -11.23 -7.77 -9.61
N GLU A 105 -10.66 -8.86 -10.12
CA GLU A 105 -9.56 -9.59 -9.49
C GLU A 105 -8.21 -9.16 -10.09
N TYR A 106 -7.16 -9.14 -9.26
CA TYR A 106 -5.82 -8.77 -9.70
C TYR A 106 -5.08 -10.01 -10.20
N ASP A 107 -4.50 -9.93 -11.40
CA ASP A 107 -3.68 -11.01 -11.94
C ASP A 107 -2.22 -10.88 -11.46
N LEU A 108 -1.83 -11.81 -10.58
CA LEU A 108 -0.48 -11.90 -10.02
C LEU A 108 0.60 -12.32 -11.03
N SER A 109 0.21 -12.92 -12.15
CA SER A 109 1.16 -13.43 -13.16
C SER A 109 2.06 -12.33 -13.72
N LEU A 110 1.59 -11.08 -13.72
CA LEU A 110 2.29 -9.92 -14.25
C LEU A 110 3.18 -9.19 -13.22
N LYS A 111 3.07 -9.52 -11.92
CA LYS A 111 3.78 -8.81 -10.83
C LYS A 111 5.26 -9.17 -10.73
N ARG A 112 5.63 -10.43 -11.01
CA ARG A 112 6.98 -10.95 -10.75
C ARG A 112 8.07 -10.36 -11.65
N THR A 113 7.72 -9.83 -12.82
CA THR A 113 8.71 -9.37 -13.81
C THR A 113 9.11 -7.90 -13.65
N MET A 114 8.42 -7.13 -12.80
CA MET A 114 8.28 -5.68 -13.03
C MET A 114 8.42 -4.76 -11.82
N THR A 115 8.32 -5.27 -10.60
CA THR A 115 8.48 -4.44 -9.41
C THR A 115 9.69 -4.90 -8.62
N ASN A 116 10.71 -4.02 -8.52
CA ASN A 116 11.78 -4.09 -7.52
C ASN A 116 11.20 -3.87 -6.10
N THR A 117 10.20 -4.65 -5.70
CA THR A 117 9.48 -4.55 -4.42
C THR A 117 10.17 -5.27 -3.26
N PHE A 118 11.47 -5.47 -3.36
CA PHE A 118 12.31 -5.66 -2.18
C PHE A 118 13.36 -4.54 -2.16
N SER A 119 12.97 -3.38 -1.63
CA SER A 119 13.93 -2.52 -0.95
C SER A 119 13.64 -2.63 0.54
N THR A 120 14.60 -3.24 1.23
CA THR A 120 14.79 -3.18 2.67
C THR A 120 14.47 -1.79 3.22
N ASP A 121 13.80 -1.82 4.36
CA ASP A 121 13.61 -0.77 5.36
C ASP A 121 14.49 0.47 5.18
N ARG A 122 13.87 1.67 5.15
CA ARG A 122 14.46 2.96 5.60
C ARG A 122 13.45 4.11 5.42
N ASN A 123 13.08 4.68 6.56
CA ASN A 123 12.56 6.05 6.76
C ASN A 123 11.05 6.26 6.68
N ASN A 124 10.39 5.75 7.72
CA ASN A 124 9.54 6.52 8.64
C ASN A 124 9.49 8.03 8.33
N ARG A 125 8.35 8.54 7.88
CA ARG A 125 8.02 9.97 7.90
C ARG A 125 6.59 10.15 8.43
N ASP A 126 6.55 10.32 9.75
CA ASP A 126 5.72 11.23 10.54
C ASP A 126 4.28 11.46 10.08
N CYS A 127 3.42 10.54 10.50
CA CYS A 127 2.04 10.86 10.81
C CYS A 127 2.01 11.16 12.33
N THR A 128 1.73 12.39 12.73
CA THR A 128 1.52 12.73 14.15
C THR A 128 0.13 12.24 14.57
N HIS A 129 0.05 11.04 15.13
CA HIS A 129 -1.17 10.59 15.80
C HIS A 129 -1.05 10.98 17.27
N ASP A 130 -2.06 11.71 17.76
CA ASP A 130 -2.19 12.08 19.16
C ASP A 130 -2.10 10.83 20.04
N ILE A 131 -1.08 10.81 20.91
CA ILE A 131 -1.04 9.93 22.07
C ILE A 131 -2.09 10.47 23.04
N LEU A 132 -3.36 10.15 22.82
CA LEU A 132 -4.41 10.38 23.80
C LEU A 132 -4.87 9.04 24.37
N THR A 133 -4.35 8.80 25.57
CA THR A 133 -5.04 8.12 26.68
C THR A 133 -5.00 6.58 26.67
N MET A 134 -3.84 6.02 27.03
CA MET A 134 -3.79 4.85 27.91
C MET A 134 -2.99 5.18 29.17
N MET A 135 -3.51 6.11 29.95
CA MET A 135 -3.23 6.17 31.38
C MET A 135 -4.56 6.20 32.09
N PHE A 136 -5.06 5.03 32.50
CA PHE A 136 -5.70 4.91 33.80
C PHE A 136 -5.78 3.44 34.24
N LEU A 137 -5.20 3.26 35.43
CA LEU A 137 -5.52 2.34 36.53
C LEU A 137 -5.28 0.84 36.36
N GLY A 138 -4.45 0.30 37.25
CA GLY A 138 -4.66 -1.04 37.76
C GLY A 138 -3.45 -1.66 38.43
N SER A 139 -3.19 -1.27 39.68
CA SER A 139 -2.34 -1.94 40.66
C SER A 139 -2.27 -3.47 40.51
N LEU A 140 -1.06 -4.03 40.54
CA LEU A 140 -0.85 -5.40 41.00
C LEU A 140 0.44 -5.47 41.84
N LYS A 141 0.20 -5.58 43.15
CA LYS A 141 0.96 -6.20 44.26
C LYS A 141 2.47 -6.38 44.12
#